data_AF-A0A9D1XXY6-F1
#
_entry.id   AF-A0A9D1XXY6-F1
#
_cell.length_a   1.000
_cell.length_b   1.000
_cell.length_c   1.000
_cell.angle_alpha   90.00
_cell.angle_beta   90.00
_cell.angle_gamma   90.00
#
_symmetry.space_group_name_H-M   'P 1'
#
loop_
_entity.id
_entity.type
_entity.pdbx_description
1 polymer ?
#
loop_
_entity_poly.entity_id
_entity_poly.type
_entity_poly.pdbx_seq_one_letter_code
_entity_poly.pdbx_strand_id
1 'polypeptide(L)'
;MENVKPEKLLTACAALGFVLLVLLVGVNVMARRAARAFDETVEAERSEYMVSGIFGDFVYNGDELTEYYGDGGDIVFDESIYGLTADDITICTGAFNQYRLNEYGIEPETVYLGNAVTRIEDRAFYATTAEEIRLPAGLTYIGAEAFADSPNLKRVYFDWPTTGDLMIHSDAFKGSVNVELVNFPDGIVFDENMVIFGGGDIG
;
A
#
# COMPACT_ATOMS: atom_id res chain seq x y z
N MET A 1 33.56 -19.70 -55.01
CA MET A 1 33.06 -19.62 -53.62
C MET A 1 33.93 -18.60 -52.90
N GLU A 2 33.42 -17.39 -52.74
CA GLU A 2 34.18 -16.28 -52.17
C GLU A 2 34.12 -16.37 -50.64
N ASN A 3 35.27 -16.63 -50.01
CA ASN A 3 35.39 -16.69 -48.55
C ASN A 3 35.21 -15.28 -47.96
N VAL A 4 34.07 -15.06 -47.31
CA VAL A 4 33.81 -13.81 -46.57
C VAL A 4 34.81 -13.72 -45.41
N LYS A 5 35.64 -12.68 -45.40
CA LYS A 5 36.64 -12.45 -44.35
C LYS A 5 35.95 -12.25 -42.98
N PRO A 6 36.49 -12.83 -41.88
CA PRO A 6 35.85 -12.81 -40.55
C PRO A 6 35.63 -11.39 -39.99
N GLU A 7 36.44 -10.42 -40.41
CA GLU A 7 36.30 -9.01 -40.07
C GLU A 7 34.99 -8.38 -40.59
N LYS A 8 34.45 -8.83 -41.73
CA LYS A 8 33.15 -8.34 -42.24
C LYS A 8 31.95 -8.93 -41.50
N LEU A 9 32.09 -10.13 -40.94
CA LEU A 9 31.06 -10.75 -40.09
C LEU A 9 30.97 -10.06 -38.72
N LEU A 10 32.10 -9.67 -38.13
CA LEU A 10 32.12 -9.00 -36.82
C LEU A 10 31.47 -7.60 -36.88
N THR A 11 31.70 -6.82 -37.94
CA THR A 11 31.05 -5.51 -38.13
C THR A 11 29.55 -5.64 -38.40
N ALA A 12 29.12 -6.67 -39.13
CA ALA A 12 27.71 -6.94 -39.37
C ALA A 12 26.97 -7.35 -38.09
N CYS A 13 27.56 -8.20 -37.24
CA CYS A 13 26.98 -8.60 -35.95
C CYS A 13 26.85 -7.42 -34.97
N ALA A 14 27.83 -6.52 -34.91
CA ALA A 14 27.76 -5.32 -34.09
C ALA A 14 26.67 -4.33 -34.57
N ALA A 15 26.53 -4.16 -35.88
CA ALA A 15 25.47 -3.33 -36.47
C ALA A 15 24.07 -3.92 -36.23
N LEU A 16 23.90 -5.23 -36.36
CA LEU A 16 22.64 -5.92 -36.04
C LEU A 16 22.29 -5.82 -34.55
N GLY A 17 23.26 -5.94 -33.64
CA GLY A 17 23.05 -5.78 -32.20
C GLY A 17 22.65 -4.35 -31.81
N PHE A 18 23.26 -3.33 -32.43
CA PHE A 18 22.90 -1.93 -32.18
C PHE A 18 21.52 -1.57 -32.74
N VAL A 19 21.18 -2.07 -33.93
CA VAL A 19 19.84 -1.91 -34.52
C VAL A 19 18.77 -2.60 -33.66
N LEU A 20 19.05 -3.81 -33.15
CA LEU A 20 18.12 -4.53 -32.25
C LEU A 20 17.93 -3.78 -30.91
N LEU A 21 18.99 -3.23 -30.32
CA LEU A 21 18.93 -2.44 -29.09
C LEU A 21 18.15 -1.13 -29.28
N VAL A 22 18.38 -0.41 -30.39
CA VAL A 22 17.65 0.83 -30.70
C VAL A 22 16.18 0.54 -31.00
N LEU A 23 15.86 -0.59 -31.64
CA LEU A 23 14.48 -1.04 -31.82
C LEU A 23 13.82 -1.41 -30.48
N LEU A 24 14.51 -2.11 -29.57
CA LEU A 24 13.99 -2.45 -28.23
C LEU A 24 13.76 -1.21 -27.36
N VAL A 25 14.67 -0.23 -27.38
CA VAL A 25 14.51 1.05 -26.68
C VAL A 25 13.42 1.89 -27.33
N GLY A 26 13.34 1.92 -28.66
CA GLY A 26 12.30 2.62 -29.41
C GLY A 26 10.90 2.06 -29.17
N VAL A 27 10.76 0.74 -29.10
CA VAL A 27 9.51 0.06 -28.70
C VAL A 27 9.15 0.39 -27.26
N ASN A 28 10.12 0.45 -26.34
CA ASN A 28 9.89 0.89 -24.95
C ASN A 28 9.44 2.35 -24.85
N VAL A 29 10.03 3.27 -25.63
CA VAL A 29 9.64 4.69 -25.65
C VAL A 29 8.28 4.87 -26.32
N MET A 30 7.98 4.14 -27.39
CA MET A 30 6.67 4.13 -28.04
C MET A 30 5.59 3.52 -27.14
N ALA A 31 5.89 2.44 -26.42
CA ALA A 31 4.99 1.84 -25.43
C ALA A 31 4.74 2.80 -24.25
N ARG A 32 5.78 3.51 -23.77
CA ARG A 32 5.65 4.56 -22.75
C ARG A 32 4.89 5.79 -23.25
N ARG A 33 5.03 6.15 -24.53
CA ARG A 33 4.28 7.24 -25.17
C ARG A 33 2.84 6.85 -25.49
N ALA A 34 2.58 5.59 -25.81
CA ALA A 34 1.24 5.05 -25.98
C ALA A 34 0.53 4.92 -24.63
N ALA A 35 1.24 4.51 -23.57
CA ALA A 35 0.74 4.56 -22.20
C ALA A 35 0.42 6.02 -21.80
N ARG A 36 1.32 6.97 -22.09
CA ARG A 36 1.09 8.40 -21.82
C ARG A 36 -0.01 9.05 -22.67
N ALA A 37 -0.21 8.60 -23.91
CA ALA A 37 -1.30 9.09 -24.76
C ALA A 37 -2.65 8.43 -24.44
N PHE A 38 -2.63 7.21 -23.90
CA PHE A 38 -3.80 6.54 -23.31
C PHE A 38 -4.21 7.26 -22.01
N ASP A 39 -3.22 7.61 -21.19
CA ASP A 39 -3.35 8.37 -19.94
C ASP A 39 -3.97 9.77 -20.15
N GLU A 40 -3.47 10.55 -21.14
CA GLU A 40 -4.01 11.89 -21.45
C GLU A 40 -5.48 11.88 -21.95
N THR A 41 -5.97 10.76 -22.50
CA THR A 41 -7.39 10.63 -22.87
C THR A 41 -8.30 10.14 -21.74
N VAL A 42 -7.74 9.50 -20.71
CA VAL A 42 -8.47 9.03 -19.52
C VAL A 42 -8.68 10.16 -18.51
N GLU A 43 -7.77 11.15 -18.47
CA GLU A 43 -7.83 12.34 -17.63
C GLU A 43 -9.05 13.26 -17.91
N ALA A 44 -9.67 13.17 -19.09
CA ALA A 44 -10.76 14.07 -19.50
C ALA A 44 -12.18 13.57 -19.16
N GLU A 45 -12.36 12.35 -18.65
CA GLU A 45 -13.69 11.79 -18.28
C GLU A 45 -13.88 11.48 -16.79
N ARG A 46 -12.89 11.74 -15.93
CA ARG A 46 -13.01 11.47 -14.48
C ARG A 46 -13.80 12.56 -13.74
N SER A 47 -15.11 12.53 -13.92
CA SER A 47 -16.06 12.98 -12.89
C SER A 47 -16.85 11.76 -12.41
N GLU A 48 -16.68 11.45 -11.12
CA GLU A 48 -17.51 10.54 -10.30
C GLU A 48 -17.28 9.03 -10.52
N TYR A 49 -16.93 8.33 -9.42
CA TYR A 49 -16.68 6.88 -9.26
C TYR A 49 -15.27 6.38 -9.62
N MET A 50 -14.49 6.06 -8.59
CA MET A 50 -13.43 5.07 -8.72
C MET A 50 -14.06 3.72 -9.08
N VAL A 51 -13.82 3.27 -10.31
CA VAL A 51 -14.19 1.93 -10.79
C VAL A 51 -13.26 0.91 -10.14
N SER A 52 -13.75 -0.28 -9.78
CA SER A 52 -12.90 -1.33 -9.20
C SER A 52 -11.73 -1.71 -10.13
N GLY A 53 -10.58 -2.02 -9.53
CA GLY A 53 -9.37 -2.26 -10.28
C GLY A 53 -8.23 -2.81 -9.45
N ILE A 54 -7.07 -2.96 -10.10
CA ILE A 54 -5.81 -3.34 -9.48
C ILE A 54 -4.82 -2.20 -9.70
N PHE A 55 -4.05 -1.92 -8.66
CA PHE A 55 -3.16 -0.80 -8.59
C PHE A 55 -1.84 -1.20 -7.93
N GLY A 56 -0.79 -1.32 -8.74
CA GLY A 56 0.39 -2.07 -8.31
C GLY A 56 -0.06 -3.44 -7.82
N ASP A 57 0.08 -3.66 -6.52
CA ASP A 57 -0.28 -4.89 -5.83
C ASP A 57 -1.60 -4.81 -5.06
N PHE A 58 -2.25 -3.65 -5.03
CA PHE A 58 -3.48 -3.40 -4.28
C PHE A 58 -4.72 -3.56 -5.16
N VAL A 59 -5.72 -4.30 -4.67
CA VAL A 59 -7.05 -4.33 -5.28
C VAL A 59 -7.91 -3.29 -4.60
N TYR A 60 -8.66 -2.54 -5.41
CA TYR A 60 -9.54 -1.50 -4.90
C TYR A 60 -10.94 -1.54 -5.54
N ASN A 61 -11.91 -1.00 -4.82
CA ASN A 61 -13.29 -0.84 -5.26
C ASN A 61 -13.82 0.51 -4.80
N GLY A 62 -13.88 1.51 -5.68
CA GLY A 62 -14.13 2.86 -5.20
C GLY A 62 -12.95 3.35 -4.35
N ASP A 63 -13.25 3.92 -3.20
CA ASP A 63 -12.29 4.40 -2.21
C ASP A 63 -11.83 3.30 -1.22
N GLU A 64 -12.13 2.04 -1.53
CA GLU A 64 -11.82 0.90 -0.68
C GLU A 64 -10.62 0.11 -1.19
N LEU A 65 -9.59 -0.09 -0.35
CA LEU A 65 -8.58 -1.12 -0.56
C LEU A 65 -9.11 -2.43 0.00
N THR A 66 -9.28 -3.42 -0.87
CA THR A 66 -9.96 -4.67 -0.54
C THR A 66 -9.02 -5.85 -0.40
N GLU A 67 -7.89 -5.85 -1.12
CA GLU A 67 -6.93 -6.96 -1.15
C GLU A 67 -5.51 -6.45 -1.48
N TYR A 68 -4.49 -7.23 -1.12
CA TYR A 68 -3.09 -7.00 -1.49
C TYR A 68 -2.45 -8.31 -1.94
N TYR A 69 -1.76 -8.30 -3.09
CA TYR A 69 -1.18 -9.47 -3.75
C TYR A 69 0.26 -9.27 -4.21
N GLY A 70 1.04 -8.49 -3.45
CA GLY A 70 2.41 -8.19 -3.85
C GLY A 70 3.32 -9.41 -3.86
N ASP A 71 4.47 -9.27 -4.51
CA ASP A 71 5.45 -10.36 -4.70
C ASP A 71 6.18 -10.76 -3.38
N GLY A 72 5.78 -10.21 -2.23
CA GLY A 72 6.33 -10.45 -0.89
C GLY A 72 7.11 -9.26 -0.32
N GLY A 73 7.34 -9.27 1.00
CA GLY A 73 8.01 -8.19 1.73
C GLY A 73 7.05 -7.16 2.32
N ASP A 74 7.54 -5.94 2.51
CA ASP A 74 6.81 -4.86 3.18
C ASP A 74 5.63 -4.34 2.36
N ILE A 75 4.55 -3.96 3.06
CA ILE A 75 3.38 -3.34 2.44
C ILE A 75 3.60 -1.83 2.43
N VAL A 76 3.66 -1.23 1.25
CA VAL A 76 3.89 0.21 1.08
C VAL A 76 2.78 0.81 0.22
N PHE A 77 1.79 1.42 0.87
CA PHE A 77 0.76 2.21 0.20
C PHE A 77 1.17 3.69 0.23
N ASP A 78 1.54 4.26 -0.92
CA ASP A 78 1.90 5.66 -1.06
C ASP A 78 1.08 6.29 -2.19
N GLU A 79 -0.01 6.99 -1.87
CA GLU A 79 -0.94 7.60 -2.82
C GLU A 79 -0.25 8.58 -3.79
N SER A 80 0.86 9.20 -3.38
CA SER A 80 1.51 10.27 -4.12
C SER A 80 2.18 9.78 -5.41
N ILE A 81 2.52 8.49 -5.46
CA ILE A 81 3.06 7.82 -6.66
C ILE A 81 2.02 7.84 -7.80
N TYR A 82 0.76 8.14 -7.50
CA TYR A 82 -0.34 7.73 -8.32
C TYR A 82 -1.41 8.78 -8.61
N GLY A 83 -1.15 10.03 -8.19
CA GLY A 83 -2.04 11.16 -8.48
C GLY A 83 -3.41 11.06 -7.80
N LEU A 84 -3.58 10.17 -6.82
CA LEU A 84 -4.77 10.16 -5.97
C LEU A 84 -4.72 11.37 -5.04
N THR A 85 -5.72 12.23 -5.15
CA THR A 85 -5.93 13.40 -4.26
C THR A 85 -7.11 13.19 -3.32
N ALA A 86 -7.64 11.96 -3.24
CA ALA A 86 -8.82 11.64 -2.45
C ALA A 86 -8.40 11.36 -1.00
N ASP A 87 -8.87 12.19 -0.08
CA ASP A 87 -8.62 12.10 1.37
C ASP A 87 -9.66 11.19 2.07
N ASP A 88 -9.98 10.02 1.52
CA ASP A 88 -10.98 9.11 2.13
C ASP A 88 -10.81 7.63 1.79
N ILE A 89 -9.56 7.15 1.70
CA ILE A 89 -9.32 5.73 1.43
C ILE A 89 -9.60 4.89 2.68
N THR A 90 -10.38 3.84 2.49
CA THR A 90 -10.71 2.85 3.52
C THR A 90 -9.96 1.55 3.25
N ILE A 91 -9.23 1.05 4.24
CA ILE A 91 -8.74 -0.34 4.22
C ILE A 91 -9.87 -1.23 4.73
N CYS A 92 -10.46 -2.02 3.85
CA CYS A 92 -11.63 -2.82 4.14
C CYS A 92 -11.38 -3.94 5.14
N THR A 93 -12.50 -4.48 5.64
CA THR A 93 -12.51 -5.60 6.55
C THR A 93 -11.69 -6.77 6.02
N GLY A 94 -10.67 -7.18 6.77
CA GLY A 94 -9.79 -8.28 6.42
C GLY A 94 -8.93 -8.08 5.17
N ALA A 95 -8.84 -6.86 4.63
CA ALA A 95 -8.17 -6.61 3.34
C ALA A 95 -6.73 -7.14 3.31
N PHE A 96 -6.00 -6.94 4.40
CA PHE A 96 -4.60 -7.33 4.59
C PHE A 96 -4.42 -8.30 5.77
N ASN A 97 -5.44 -9.13 6.05
CA ASN A 97 -5.36 -10.15 7.09
C ASN A 97 -4.28 -11.18 6.76
N GLN A 98 -3.46 -11.54 7.74
CA GLN A 98 -2.30 -12.41 7.52
C GLN A 98 -2.67 -13.80 6.99
N TYR A 99 -3.83 -14.35 7.35
CA TYR A 99 -4.26 -15.64 6.79
C TYR A 99 -4.37 -15.60 5.27
N ARG A 100 -4.85 -14.49 4.71
CA ARG A 100 -4.91 -14.28 3.26
C ARG A 100 -3.53 -14.03 2.69
N LEU A 101 -2.73 -13.17 3.33
CA LEU A 101 -1.36 -12.87 2.89
C LEU A 101 -0.48 -14.14 2.82
N ASN A 102 -0.69 -15.09 3.73
CA ASN A 102 -0.01 -16.39 3.72
C ASN A 102 -0.31 -17.23 2.48
N GLU A 103 -1.47 -17.07 1.84
CA GLU A 103 -1.79 -17.77 0.57
C GLU A 103 -0.87 -17.32 -0.58
N TYR A 104 -0.32 -16.11 -0.46
CA TYR A 104 0.60 -15.50 -1.41
C TYR A 104 2.06 -15.51 -0.92
N GLY A 105 2.33 -16.06 0.27
CA GLY A 105 3.67 -16.07 0.87
C GLY A 105 4.17 -14.69 1.28
N ILE A 106 3.26 -13.78 1.64
CA ILE A 106 3.58 -12.40 2.01
C ILE A 106 3.71 -12.31 3.54
N GLU A 107 4.90 -11.96 4.00
CA GLU A 107 5.25 -11.78 5.42
C GLU A 107 5.91 -10.41 5.60
N PRO A 108 5.13 -9.31 5.75
CA PRO A 108 5.71 -7.98 5.88
C PRO A 108 6.46 -7.83 7.19
N GLU A 109 7.61 -7.15 7.16
CA GLU A 109 8.28 -6.67 8.38
C GLU A 109 7.72 -5.30 8.76
N THR A 110 7.44 -4.45 7.77
CA THR A 110 6.85 -3.14 7.94
C THR A 110 5.62 -2.90 7.06
N VAL A 111 4.72 -2.05 7.55
CA VAL A 111 3.58 -1.52 6.80
C VAL A 111 3.65 0.01 6.81
N TYR A 112 3.61 0.60 5.63
CA TYR A 112 3.46 2.04 5.43
C TYR A 112 2.12 2.35 4.79
N LEU A 113 1.32 3.17 5.47
CA LEU A 113 0.05 3.69 4.96
C LEU A 113 0.17 5.17 4.66
N GLY A 114 -0.11 5.51 3.42
CA GLY A 114 -0.07 6.86 2.91
C GLY A 114 -1.25 7.73 3.38
N ASN A 115 -1.12 9.05 3.26
CA ASN A 115 -1.96 10.03 3.95
C ASN A 115 -3.41 10.06 3.49
N ALA A 116 -3.71 9.49 2.32
CA ALA A 116 -5.07 9.34 1.81
C ALA A 116 -5.93 8.35 2.64
N VAL A 117 -5.31 7.47 3.44
CA VAL A 117 -6.04 6.49 4.26
C VAL A 117 -6.64 7.17 5.49
N THR A 118 -7.96 7.15 5.61
CA THR A 118 -8.71 7.75 6.74
C THR A 118 -9.32 6.69 7.66
N ARG A 119 -9.48 5.45 7.18
CA ARG A 119 -10.16 4.37 7.90
C ARG A 119 -9.46 3.02 7.75
N ILE A 120 -9.35 2.29 8.85
CA ILE A 120 -8.92 0.89 8.90
C ILE A 120 -10.07 0.10 9.51
N GLU A 121 -10.72 -0.74 8.72
CA GLU A 121 -11.91 -1.49 9.14
C GLU A 121 -11.55 -2.77 9.92
N ASP A 122 -12.59 -3.46 10.40
CA ASP A 122 -12.47 -4.65 11.24
C ASP A 122 -11.52 -5.70 10.66
N ARG A 123 -10.63 -6.23 11.52
CA ARG A 123 -9.67 -7.28 11.15
C ARG A 123 -8.79 -6.99 9.93
N ALA A 124 -8.68 -5.73 9.49
CA ALA A 124 -7.93 -5.35 8.29
C ALA A 124 -6.49 -5.89 8.25
N PHE A 125 -5.81 -5.90 9.40
CA PHE A 125 -4.46 -6.43 9.61
C PHE A 125 -4.43 -7.54 10.67
N TYR A 126 -5.53 -8.28 10.84
CA TYR A 126 -5.61 -9.32 11.84
C TYR A 126 -4.50 -10.37 11.64
N ALA A 127 -3.87 -10.76 12.75
CA ALA A 127 -2.76 -11.68 12.85
C ALA A 127 -1.51 -11.29 12.03
N THR A 128 -1.32 -10.00 11.73
CA THR A 128 -0.18 -9.53 10.93
C THR A 128 1.16 -9.96 11.51
N THR A 129 2.09 -10.30 10.62
CA THR A 129 3.49 -10.61 10.95
C THR A 129 4.36 -9.36 11.07
N ALA A 130 3.86 -8.20 10.64
CA ALA A 130 4.57 -6.93 10.69
C ALA A 130 5.03 -6.59 12.10
N GLU A 131 6.27 -6.11 12.20
CA GLU A 131 6.84 -5.58 13.43
C GLU A 131 6.46 -4.11 13.63
N GLU A 132 6.28 -3.36 12.54
CA GLU A 132 6.03 -1.92 12.57
C GLU A 132 4.94 -1.49 11.59
N ILE A 133 4.03 -0.64 12.05
CA ILE A 133 2.98 -0.05 11.22
C ILE A 133 2.98 1.47 11.38
N ARG A 134 3.22 2.16 10.27
CA ARG A 134 3.15 3.62 10.17
C ARG A 134 1.74 4.02 9.73
N LEU A 135 1.04 4.70 10.63
CA LEU A 135 -0.31 5.23 10.42
C LEU A 135 -0.26 6.62 9.76
N PRO A 136 -1.25 6.95 8.93
CA PRO A 136 -1.33 8.23 8.24
C PRO A 136 -1.89 9.31 9.15
N ALA A 137 -1.44 10.57 8.99
CA ALA A 137 -1.85 11.66 9.88
C ALA A 137 -3.37 11.95 9.88
N GLY A 138 -4.07 11.58 8.80
CA GLY A 138 -5.52 11.76 8.63
C GLY A 138 -6.38 10.59 9.13
N LEU A 139 -5.80 9.56 9.75
CA LEU A 139 -6.56 8.42 10.24
C LEU A 139 -7.54 8.84 11.34
N THR A 140 -8.81 8.46 11.18
CA THR A 140 -9.88 8.77 12.16
C THR A 140 -10.54 7.52 12.73
N TYR A 141 -10.27 6.34 12.17
CA TYR A 141 -10.97 5.11 12.53
C TYR A 141 -10.07 3.87 12.47
N ILE A 142 -10.08 3.09 13.56
CA ILE A 142 -9.52 1.75 13.67
C ILE A 142 -10.62 0.81 14.18
N GLY A 143 -10.99 -0.17 13.35
CA GLY A 143 -12.06 -1.13 13.59
C GLY A 143 -11.73 -2.21 14.60
N ALA A 144 -12.73 -3.03 14.91
CA ALA A 144 -12.63 -4.11 15.87
C ALA A 144 -11.62 -5.16 15.40
N GLU A 145 -10.76 -5.61 16.31
CA GLU A 145 -9.71 -6.60 16.03
C GLU A 145 -8.78 -6.24 14.85
N ALA A 146 -8.72 -4.96 14.44
CA ALA A 146 -7.98 -4.52 13.24
C ALA A 146 -6.52 -5.00 13.22
N PHE A 147 -5.85 -5.04 14.38
CA PHE A 147 -4.49 -5.52 14.58
C PHE A 147 -4.41 -6.63 15.63
N ALA A 148 -5.51 -7.34 15.91
CA ALA A 148 -5.54 -8.38 16.92
C ALA A 148 -4.68 -9.59 16.52
N ASP A 149 -4.22 -10.34 17.53
CA ASP A 149 -3.41 -11.56 17.44
C ASP A 149 -2.11 -11.38 16.64
N SER A 150 -1.47 -10.20 16.75
CA SER A 150 -0.23 -9.84 16.04
C SER A 150 0.98 -9.89 17.00
N PRO A 151 1.56 -11.08 17.30
CA PRO A 151 2.56 -11.24 18.36
C PRO A 151 3.91 -10.59 18.06
N ASN A 152 4.21 -10.35 16.78
CA ASN A 152 5.45 -9.72 16.33
C ASN A 152 5.36 -8.20 16.31
N LEU A 153 4.14 -7.63 16.40
CA LEU A 153 3.92 -6.20 16.31
C LEU A 153 4.51 -5.50 17.53
N LYS A 154 5.55 -4.70 17.27
CA LYS A 154 6.30 -3.95 18.28
C LYS A 154 5.87 -2.50 18.32
N ARG A 155 5.55 -1.90 17.17
CA ARG A 155 5.23 -0.47 17.10
C ARG A 155 4.09 -0.19 16.14
N VAL A 156 3.15 0.62 16.59
CA VAL A 156 2.19 1.30 15.72
C VAL A 156 2.29 2.78 16.01
N TYR A 157 2.48 3.59 14.98
CA TYR A 157 2.89 4.97 15.18
C TYR A 157 2.39 5.93 14.12
N PHE A 158 2.20 7.18 14.53
CA PHE A 158 2.18 8.33 13.63
C PHE A 158 3.57 8.99 13.61
N ASP A 159 3.99 9.57 12.48
CA ASP A 159 5.30 10.28 12.43
C ASP A 159 5.35 11.46 13.38
N TRP A 160 4.20 12.10 13.59
CA TRP A 160 4.03 13.29 14.42
C TRP A 160 2.74 13.13 15.23
N PRO A 161 2.69 13.70 16.45
CA PRO A 161 1.44 13.74 17.21
C PRO A 161 0.32 14.38 16.37
N THR A 162 -0.77 13.65 16.19
CA THR A 162 -1.96 14.14 15.49
C THR A 162 -2.90 14.83 16.47
N THR A 163 -3.73 15.74 15.97
CA THR A 163 -4.65 16.55 16.82
C THR A 163 -6.13 16.29 16.54
N GLY A 164 -6.43 15.24 15.76
CA GLY A 164 -7.78 14.83 15.41
C GLY A 164 -8.34 13.76 16.34
N ASP A 165 -9.65 13.60 16.35
CA ASP A 165 -10.31 12.51 17.06
C ASP A 165 -10.00 11.19 16.33
N LEU A 166 -9.48 10.21 17.06
CA LEU A 166 -9.24 8.86 16.56
C LEU A 166 -10.13 7.89 17.31
N MET A 167 -11.04 7.24 16.59
CA MET A 167 -11.88 6.18 17.15
C MET A 167 -11.16 4.84 17.04
N ILE A 168 -11.02 4.14 18.16
CA ILE A 168 -10.44 2.80 18.24
C ILE A 168 -11.49 1.87 18.83
N HIS A 169 -11.90 0.86 18.07
CA HIS A 169 -12.91 -0.09 18.50
C HIS A 169 -12.35 -1.18 19.44
N SER A 170 -13.26 -1.83 20.15
CA SER A 170 -13.01 -2.99 21.01
C SER A 170 -12.05 -4.00 20.36
N ASP A 171 -11.13 -4.50 21.19
CA ASP A 171 -10.17 -5.56 20.84
C ASP A 171 -9.23 -5.23 19.66
N ALA A 172 -9.13 -3.98 19.19
CA ALA A 172 -8.29 -3.59 18.05
C ALA A 172 -6.84 -4.12 18.12
N PHE A 173 -6.26 -4.20 19.32
CA PHE A 173 -4.89 -4.71 19.57
C PHE A 173 -4.87 -5.97 20.46
N LYS A 174 -6.01 -6.65 20.63
CA LYS A 174 -6.10 -7.83 21.51
C LYS A 174 -5.11 -8.92 21.09
N GLY A 175 -4.33 -9.45 22.03
CA GLY A 175 -3.34 -10.50 21.75
C GLY A 175 -2.02 -9.97 21.17
N SER A 176 -1.92 -8.68 20.84
CA SER A 176 -0.70 -8.03 20.38
C SER A 176 0.13 -7.53 21.57
N VAL A 177 0.65 -8.48 22.35
CA VAL A 177 1.18 -8.25 23.72
C VAL A 177 2.43 -7.39 23.84
N ASN A 178 3.10 -7.05 22.73
CA ASN A 178 4.37 -6.30 22.73
C ASN A 178 4.26 -4.93 22.04
N VAL A 179 3.04 -4.50 21.68
CA VAL A 179 2.86 -3.29 20.88
C VAL A 179 3.04 -2.01 21.71
N GLU A 180 3.91 -1.13 21.23
CA GLU A 180 4.04 0.24 21.69
C GLU A 180 3.25 1.17 20.75
N LEU A 181 2.35 1.98 21.31
CA LEU A 181 1.61 2.99 20.56
C LEU A 181 2.31 4.35 20.70
N VAL A 182 2.80 4.89 19.59
CA VAL A 182 3.68 6.06 19.56
C VAL A 182 3.02 7.22 18.80
N ASN A 183 3.08 8.43 19.38
CA ASN A 183 2.52 9.67 18.79
C ASN A 183 1.02 9.61 18.47
N PHE A 184 0.26 8.79 19.21
CA PHE A 184 -1.20 8.80 19.11
C PHE A 184 -1.78 10.13 19.63
N PRO A 185 -2.93 10.59 19.09
CA PRO A 185 -3.58 11.81 19.55
C PRO A 185 -4.05 11.67 21.01
N ASP A 186 -4.17 12.80 21.72
CA ASP A 186 -4.73 12.79 23.08
C ASP A 186 -6.25 12.50 23.08
N GLY A 187 -6.93 12.75 21.94
CA GLY A 187 -8.37 12.58 21.73
C GLY A 187 -8.78 11.19 21.24
N ILE A 188 -8.32 10.13 21.91
CA ILE A 188 -8.75 8.76 21.56
C ILE A 188 -10.15 8.49 22.13
N VAL A 189 -11.04 8.01 21.25
CA VAL A 189 -12.38 7.55 21.60
C VAL A 189 -12.44 6.04 21.47
N PHE A 190 -12.62 5.34 22.59
CA PHE A 190 -12.81 3.89 22.63
C PHE A 190 -14.30 3.55 22.51
N ASP A 191 -14.66 2.86 21.42
CA ASP A 191 -16.04 2.58 21.02
C ASP A 191 -16.94 3.83 21.02
N GLU A 192 -18.23 3.68 20.69
CA GLU A 192 -19.19 4.79 20.61
C GLU A 192 -19.46 5.50 21.96
N ASN A 193 -18.88 5.06 23.08
CA ASN A 193 -19.28 5.51 24.43
C ASN A 193 -18.14 5.79 25.44
N MET A 194 -16.84 5.66 25.11
CA MET A 194 -15.76 5.87 26.08
C MET A 194 -14.62 6.76 25.55
N VAL A 195 -14.69 8.07 25.81
CA VAL A 195 -13.55 8.99 25.57
C VAL A 195 -12.55 8.86 26.72
N ILE A 196 -11.30 8.48 26.44
CA ILE A 196 -10.22 8.52 27.44
C ILE A 196 -9.30 9.68 27.08
N PHE A 197 -9.28 10.72 27.91
CA PHE A 197 -8.24 11.75 27.83
C PHE A 197 -6.94 11.16 28.41
N GLY A 198 -5.96 10.95 27.54
CA GLY A 198 -4.55 10.59 27.75
C GLY A 198 -4.08 10.04 29.11
N GLY A 199 -3.45 8.86 29.07
CA GLY A 199 -2.43 8.49 30.05
C GLY A 199 -2.47 7.06 30.62
N GLY A 200 -3.24 6.14 30.04
CA GLY A 200 -3.23 4.73 30.44
C GLY A 200 -2.71 3.86 29.32
N ASP A 201 -1.71 3.02 29.61
CA ASP A 201 -1.23 1.97 28.72
C ASP A 201 -2.41 1.21 28.11
N ILE A 202 -2.38 1.09 26.78
CA ILE A 202 -3.37 0.43 25.94
C ILE A 202 -2.89 -0.96 25.51
N GLY A 203 -2.16 -1.61 26.41
CA GLY A 203 -1.67 -3.00 26.29
C GLY A 203 -2.49 -3.99 27.10
#